data_AF-A0A7M1ZX19-F1
#
_entry.id   AF-A0A7M1ZX19-F1
#
_cell.length_a   1.000
_cell.length_b   1.000
_cell.length_c   1.000
_cell.angle_alpha   90.00
_cell.angle_beta   90.00
_cell.angle_gamma   90.00
#
_symmetry.space_group_name_H-M   'P 1'
#
loop_
_entity.id
_entity.type
_entity.pdbx_description
1 polymer ?
#
loop_
_entity_poly.entity_id
_entity_poly.type
_entity_poly.pdbx_seq_one_letter_code
_entity_poly.pdbx_strand_id
1 'polypeptide(L)'
;MSPTSKKGSFMNVEIAQRLAAMRREQGYSQEELAEQLGLSRQAVSKWERAESSPDTGNLIALAKLYGVSIDDLLCIDDDVVDDVLFEEKDKDVTAEAQAQEAAVRANEAAVRAAQAAVAAAQARATAEQAHQAPQPQPQPQPQPVQQPFYGAAPTPQQPQQPQQPQAPYAPQAPESYGNQQRRQRGPWSTFPYPVFCVFAYMVLGFLFGWWHPGWILFLTIPLYYWIAHIIENDPNYRSNRR
;
A
#
# COMPACT_ATOMS: atom_id res chain seq x y z
N MET A 1 -20.21 10.07 14.50
CA MET A 1 -21.06 9.46 13.45
C MET A 1 -20.19 9.18 12.25
N SER A 2 -19.87 7.91 11.96
CA SER A 2 -19.08 7.55 10.76
C SER A 2 -20.02 7.29 9.58
N PRO A 3 -19.91 8.03 8.46
CA PRO A 3 -20.73 7.84 7.27
C PRO A 3 -20.11 6.80 6.33
N THR A 4 -19.94 5.55 6.78
CA THR A 4 -19.33 4.50 5.95
C THR A 4 -20.05 3.17 6.12
N SER A 5 -21.37 3.12 5.87
CA SER A 5 -22.07 1.83 5.68
C SER A 5 -23.44 2.00 5.01
N LYS A 6 -23.63 3.00 4.15
CA LYS A 6 -24.88 3.14 3.37
C LYS A 6 -24.75 2.59 1.95
N LYS A 7 -23.55 2.73 1.34
CA LYS A 7 -23.29 2.32 -0.06
C LYS A 7 -23.53 0.82 -0.29
N GLY A 8 -23.02 -0.05 0.58
CA GLY A 8 -23.21 -1.50 0.46
C GLY A 8 -24.66 -1.96 0.59
N SER A 9 -25.46 -1.30 1.45
CA SER A 9 -26.90 -1.59 1.54
C SER A 9 -27.66 -1.14 0.30
N PHE A 10 -27.30 0.00 -0.30
CA PHE A 10 -27.94 0.48 -1.52
C PHE A 10 -27.63 -0.40 -2.73
N MET A 11 -26.37 -0.82 -2.90
CA MET A 11 -25.95 -1.73 -3.97
C MET A 11 -26.70 -3.07 -3.92
N ASN A 12 -26.87 -3.66 -2.74
CA ASN A 12 -27.64 -4.90 -2.60
C ASN A 12 -29.12 -4.73 -2.98
N VAL A 13 -29.72 -3.55 -2.71
CA VAL A 13 -31.12 -3.26 -3.03
C VAL A 13 -31.33 -3.09 -4.53
N GLU A 14 -30.39 -2.45 -5.23
CA GLU A 14 -30.44 -2.27 -6.68
C GLU A 14 -30.35 -3.61 -7.43
N ILE A 15 -29.38 -4.46 -7.06
CA ILE A 15 -29.24 -5.81 -7.60
C ILE A 15 -30.50 -6.64 -7.34
N ALA A 16 -31.07 -6.55 -6.14
CA ALA A 16 -32.29 -7.25 -5.76
C ALA A 16 -33.50 -6.84 -6.63
N GLN A 17 -33.68 -5.53 -6.84
CA GLN A 17 -34.75 -5.00 -7.69
C GLN A 17 -34.58 -5.42 -9.15
N ARG A 18 -33.34 -5.38 -9.67
CA ARG A 18 -33.03 -5.80 -11.03
C ARG A 18 -33.28 -7.28 -11.24
N LEU A 19 -32.86 -8.13 -10.29
CA LEU A 19 -33.14 -9.57 -10.33
C LEU A 19 -34.65 -9.83 -10.40
N ALA A 20 -35.43 -9.11 -9.58
CA ALA A 20 -36.88 -9.22 -9.59
C ALA A 20 -37.49 -8.69 -10.91
N ALA A 21 -36.91 -7.66 -11.53
CA ALA A 21 -37.35 -7.14 -12.82
C ALA A 21 -37.11 -8.16 -13.95
N MET A 22 -35.89 -8.69 -14.08
CA MET A 22 -35.54 -9.69 -15.09
C MET A 22 -36.36 -10.97 -14.95
N ARG A 23 -36.62 -11.41 -13.70
CA ARG A 23 -37.52 -12.55 -13.46
C ARG A 23 -38.92 -12.29 -14.06
N ARG A 24 -39.48 -11.09 -13.82
CA ARG A 24 -40.82 -10.72 -14.32
C ARG A 24 -40.84 -10.55 -15.84
N GLU A 25 -39.77 -10.00 -16.43
CA GLU A 25 -39.63 -9.87 -17.88
C GLU A 25 -39.65 -11.23 -18.59
N GLN A 26 -39.03 -12.24 -17.98
CA GLN A 26 -39.05 -13.62 -18.47
C GLN A 26 -40.31 -14.40 -18.07
N GLY A 27 -41.23 -13.79 -17.32
CA GLY A 27 -42.51 -14.39 -16.94
C GLY A 27 -42.44 -15.46 -15.84
N TYR A 28 -41.32 -15.60 -15.13
CA TYR A 28 -41.17 -16.61 -14.09
C TYR A 28 -41.77 -16.18 -12.75
N SER A 29 -42.37 -17.11 -12.02
CA SER A 29 -42.64 -16.97 -10.57
C SER A 29 -41.35 -17.18 -9.75
N GLN A 30 -41.37 -16.83 -8.45
CA GLN A 30 -40.22 -17.06 -7.58
C GLN A 30 -39.93 -18.56 -7.41
N GLU A 31 -41.00 -19.36 -7.43
CA GLU A 31 -40.99 -20.82 -7.39
C GLU A 31 -40.34 -21.41 -8.65
N GLU A 32 -40.81 -21.01 -9.84
CA GLU A 32 -40.27 -21.50 -11.11
C GLU A 32 -38.80 -21.10 -11.31
N LEU A 33 -38.42 -19.87 -10.92
CA LEU A 33 -37.02 -19.45 -10.97
C LEU A 33 -36.15 -20.31 -10.03
N ALA A 34 -36.67 -20.62 -8.83
CA ALA A 34 -35.96 -21.46 -7.89
C ALA A 34 -35.79 -22.89 -8.42
N GLU A 35 -36.82 -23.46 -9.05
CA GLU A 35 -36.76 -24.78 -9.68
C GLU A 35 -35.73 -24.83 -10.83
N GLN A 36 -35.72 -23.82 -11.71
CA GLN A 36 -34.74 -23.71 -12.81
C GLN A 36 -33.29 -23.65 -12.30
N LEU A 37 -33.07 -23.03 -11.14
CA LEU A 37 -31.75 -22.89 -10.54
C LEU A 37 -31.40 -24.03 -9.57
N GLY A 38 -32.33 -24.94 -9.26
CA GLY A 38 -32.14 -26.00 -8.27
C GLY A 38 -32.04 -25.49 -6.83
N LEU A 39 -32.75 -24.41 -6.51
CA LEU A 39 -32.70 -23.70 -5.24
C LEU A 39 -34.06 -23.72 -4.53
N SER A 40 -34.08 -23.27 -3.27
CA SER A 40 -35.35 -23.03 -2.57
C SER A 40 -35.94 -21.68 -2.96
N ARG A 41 -37.28 -21.63 -3.07
CA ARG A 41 -38.04 -20.38 -3.25
C ARG A 41 -37.64 -19.30 -2.23
N GLN A 42 -37.36 -19.71 -0.98
CA GLN A 42 -36.94 -18.78 0.07
C GLN A 42 -35.63 -18.07 -0.26
N ALA A 43 -34.68 -18.74 -0.94
CA ALA A 43 -33.43 -18.11 -1.35
C ALA A 43 -33.69 -16.97 -2.36
N VAL A 44 -34.46 -17.25 -3.43
CA VAL A 44 -34.87 -16.25 -4.43
C VAL A 44 -35.59 -15.07 -3.77
N SER A 45 -36.51 -15.37 -2.85
CA SER A 45 -37.28 -14.35 -2.13
C SER A 45 -36.40 -13.44 -1.27
N LYS A 46 -35.36 -13.99 -0.62
CA LYS A 46 -34.39 -13.20 0.16
C LYS A 46 -33.51 -12.33 -0.73
N TRP A 47 -33.15 -12.82 -1.92
CA TRP A 47 -32.38 -12.05 -2.89
C TRP A 47 -33.18 -10.86 -3.42
N GLU A 48 -34.44 -11.06 -3.80
CA GLU A 48 -35.31 -9.99 -4.30
C GLU A 48 -35.67 -8.95 -3.22
N ARG A 49 -35.52 -9.27 -1.93
CA ARG A 49 -35.70 -8.34 -0.81
C ARG A 49 -34.40 -7.70 -0.30
N ALA A 50 -33.27 -7.98 -0.94
CA ALA A 50 -31.95 -7.52 -0.51
C ALA A 50 -31.55 -7.97 0.92
N GLU A 51 -32.16 -9.04 1.43
CA GLU A 51 -31.82 -9.65 2.73
C GLU A 51 -30.54 -10.50 2.64
N SER A 52 -30.21 -10.97 1.44
CA SER A 52 -28.98 -11.71 1.14
C SER A 52 -28.60 -11.52 -0.34
N SER A 53 -27.33 -11.74 -0.67
CA SER A 53 -26.84 -11.69 -2.05
C SER A 53 -26.71 -13.10 -2.62
N PRO A 54 -26.93 -13.31 -3.92
CA PRO A 54 -26.65 -14.60 -4.56
C PRO A 54 -25.14 -14.90 -4.50
N ASP A 55 -24.77 -16.15 -4.29
CA ASP A 55 -23.38 -16.57 -4.42
C ASP A 55 -22.89 -16.54 -5.88
N THR A 56 -21.58 -16.66 -6.08
CA THR A 56 -20.98 -16.61 -7.42
C THR A 56 -21.52 -17.69 -8.36
N GLY A 57 -21.84 -18.89 -7.87
CA GLY A 57 -22.41 -19.96 -8.69
C GLY A 57 -23.82 -19.61 -9.17
N ASN A 58 -24.63 -19.07 -8.27
CA ASN A 58 -25.99 -18.62 -8.56
C ASN A 58 -26.00 -17.39 -9.49
N LEU A 59 -25.04 -16.47 -9.35
CA LEU A 59 -24.86 -15.36 -10.29
C LEU A 59 -24.54 -15.88 -11.71
N ILE A 60 -23.64 -16.87 -11.84
CA ILE A 60 -23.34 -17.49 -13.13
C ILE A 60 -24.59 -18.18 -13.71
N ALA A 61 -25.35 -18.89 -12.88
CA ALA A 61 -26.57 -19.57 -13.32
C ALA A 61 -27.65 -18.58 -13.77
N LEU A 62 -27.84 -17.48 -13.03
CA LEU A 62 -28.74 -16.39 -13.39
C LEU A 62 -28.32 -15.70 -14.70
N ALA A 63 -27.03 -15.38 -14.84
CA ALA A 63 -26.48 -14.80 -16.07
C ALA A 63 -26.75 -15.69 -17.29
N LYS A 64 -26.53 -17.01 -17.15
CA LYS A 64 -26.85 -17.99 -18.20
C LYS A 64 -28.34 -18.10 -18.49
N LEU A 65 -29.19 -18.08 -17.45
CA LEU A 65 -30.63 -18.20 -17.60
C LEU A 65 -31.23 -16.99 -18.32
N TYR A 66 -30.75 -15.79 -18.00
CA TYR A 66 -31.22 -14.54 -18.60
C TYR A 66 -30.49 -14.16 -19.89
N GLY A 67 -29.37 -14.82 -20.22
CA GLY A 67 -28.57 -14.52 -21.41
C GLY A 67 -27.81 -13.20 -21.32
N VAL A 68 -27.48 -12.74 -20.11
CA VAL A 68 -26.77 -11.48 -19.85
C VAL A 68 -25.39 -11.74 -19.26
N SER A 69 -24.49 -10.75 -19.29
CA SER A 69 -23.22 -10.85 -18.58
C SER A 69 -23.41 -10.70 -17.06
N ILE A 70 -22.42 -11.13 -16.28
CA ILE A 70 -22.45 -10.93 -14.81
C ILE A 70 -22.31 -9.45 -14.48
N ASP A 71 -21.53 -8.70 -15.26
CA ASP A 71 -21.36 -7.26 -15.10
C ASP A 71 -22.68 -6.52 -15.36
N ASP A 72 -23.42 -6.92 -16.39
CA ASP A 72 -24.78 -6.44 -16.63
C ASP A 72 -25.69 -6.80 -15.46
N LEU A 73 -25.66 -8.05 -14.97
CA LEU A 73 -26.48 -8.47 -13.83
C LEU A 73 -26.22 -7.66 -12.56
N LEU A 74 -24.98 -7.20 -12.35
CA LEU A 74 -24.54 -6.49 -11.14
C LEU A 74 -24.54 -4.97 -11.27
N CYS A 75 -24.77 -4.42 -12.46
CA CYS A 75 -24.78 -2.97 -12.71
C CYS A 75 -23.52 -2.30 -12.15
N ILE A 76 -22.35 -2.80 -12.55
CA ILE A 76 -21.11 -2.04 -12.34
C ILE A 76 -21.20 -0.87 -13.31
N ASP A 77 -21.73 0.27 -12.86
CA ASP A 77 -21.70 1.50 -13.65
C ASP A 77 -20.26 1.70 -14.11
N ASP A 78 -20.07 1.98 -15.41
CA ASP A 78 -18.79 2.32 -16.02
C ASP A 78 -18.17 3.59 -15.42
N ASP A 79 -18.68 4.13 -14.31
CA ASP A 79 -18.11 5.28 -13.59
C ASP A 79 -16.82 4.94 -12.82
N VAL A 80 -16.32 3.70 -12.91
CA VAL A 80 -14.98 3.32 -12.43
C VAL A 80 -13.92 3.61 -13.51
N VAL A 81 -13.98 4.77 -14.18
CA VAL A 81 -12.88 5.30 -15.02
C VAL A 81 -12.19 6.52 -14.40
N ASP A 82 -12.66 7.05 -13.26
CA ASP A 82 -12.12 8.31 -12.72
C ASP A 82 -10.89 8.14 -11.79
N ASP A 83 -10.53 6.91 -11.42
CA ASP A 83 -9.37 6.68 -10.54
C ASP A 83 -8.01 6.77 -11.28
N VAL A 84 -8.01 6.70 -12.62
CA VAL A 84 -6.79 6.83 -13.44
C VAL A 84 -6.56 8.26 -13.96
N LEU A 85 -7.56 9.15 -13.87
CA LEU A 85 -7.45 10.52 -14.40
C LEU A 85 -6.92 11.53 -13.36
N PHE A 86 -6.95 11.20 -12.07
CA PHE A 86 -6.47 12.09 -11.02
C PHE A 86 -4.93 12.22 -10.98
N GLU A 87 -4.20 11.24 -11.52
CA GLU A 87 -2.74 11.24 -11.45
C GLU A 87 -2.03 12.18 -12.45
N GLU A 88 -2.69 12.62 -13.52
CA GLU A 88 -2.01 13.48 -14.51
C GLU A 88 -1.93 14.94 -14.08
N LYS A 89 -3.00 15.51 -13.50
CA LYS A 89 -3.01 16.93 -13.11
C LYS A 89 -2.08 17.28 -11.94
N ASP A 90 -1.91 16.36 -10.98
CA ASP A 90 -1.04 16.60 -9.83
C ASP A 90 0.45 16.53 -10.20
N LYS A 91 0.81 15.84 -11.28
CA LYS A 91 2.19 15.75 -11.77
C LYS A 91 2.67 17.07 -12.38
N ASP A 92 1.82 17.75 -13.14
CA ASP A 92 2.18 19.03 -13.79
C ASP A 92 2.35 20.16 -12.76
N VAL A 93 1.42 20.27 -11.80
CA VAL A 93 1.48 21.29 -10.73
C VAL A 93 2.70 21.06 -9.82
N THR A 94 3.05 19.79 -9.55
CA THR A 94 4.20 19.46 -8.71
C THR A 94 5.53 19.66 -9.45
N ALA A 95 5.59 19.36 -10.76
CA ALA A 95 6.78 19.56 -11.57
C ALA A 95 7.13 21.05 -11.75
N GLU A 96 6.14 21.90 -11.98
CA GLU A 96 6.33 23.35 -12.08
C GLU A 96 6.80 23.96 -10.75
N ALA A 97 6.19 23.55 -9.63
CA ALA A 97 6.59 24.01 -8.29
C ALA A 97 8.03 23.59 -7.94
N GLN A 98 8.42 22.35 -8.26
CA GLN A 98 9.78 21.85 -8.04
C GLN A 98 10.81 22.56 -8.91
N ALA A 99 10.47 22.87 -10.17
CA ALA A 99 11.35 23.62 -11.07
C ALA A 99 11.58 25.05 -10.57
N GLN A 100 10.52 25.71 -10.08
CA GLN A 100 10.60 27.06 -9.53
C GLN A 100 11.46 27.09 -8.25
N GLU A 101 11.29 26.12 -7.35
CA GLU A 101 12.09 26.02 -6.13
C GLU A 101 13.56 25.73 -6.44
N ALA A 102 13.85 24.86 -7.42
CA ALA A 102 15.21 24.58 -7.86
C ALA A 102 15.90 25.82 -8.45
N ALA A 103 15.18 26.66 -9.20
CA ALA A 103 15.71 27.91 -9.74
C ALA A 103 16.04 28.93 -8.64
N VAL A 104 15.18 29.05 -7.62
CA VAL A 104 15.44 29.92 -6.46
C VAL A 104 16.65 29.42 -5.68
N ARG A 105 16.76 28.10 -5.46
CA ARG A 105 17.91 27.46 -4.78
C ARG A 105 19.23 27.69 -5.52
N ALA A 106 19.20 27.64 -6.86
CA ALA A 106 20.38 27.92 -7.67
C ALA A 106 20.82 29.39 -7.54
N ASN A 107 19.87 30.32 -7.53
CA ASN A 107 20.16 31.75 -7.40
C ASN A 107 20.73 32.09 -6.00
N GLU A 108 20.14 31.55 -4.93
CA GLU A 108 20.68 31.78 -3.57
C GLU A 108 22.09 31.19 -3.39
N ALA A 109 22.39 30.05 -4.03
CA ALA A 109 23.70 29.44 -3.98
C ALA A 109 24.75 30.31 -4.70
N ALA A 110 24.38 30.88 -5.85
CA ALA A 110 25.23 31.83 -6.58
C ALA A 110 25.52 33.09 -5.74
N VAL A 111 24.49 33.66 -5.08
CA VAL A 111 24.65 34.81 -4.19
C VAL A 111 25.56 34.48 -3.00
N ARG A 112 25.37 33.31 -2.37
CA ARG A 112 26.22 32.86 -1.25
C ARG A 112 27.68 32.69 -1.66
N ALA A 113 27.93 32.11 -2.84
CA ALA A 113 29.27 31.96 -3.38
C ALA A 113 29.93 33.31 -3.64
N ALA A 114 29.19 34.28 -4.18
CA ALA A 114 29.69 35.65 -4.38
C ALA A 114 30.02 36.34 -3.06
N GLN A 115 29.15 36.24 -2.04
CA GLN A 115 29.40 36.80 -0.72
C GLN A 115 30.62 36.16 -0.03
N ALA A 116 30.79 34.85 -0.14
CA ALA A 116 31.96 34.15 0.38
C ALA A 116 33.27 34.60 -0.28
N ALA A 117 33.25 34.86 -1.60
CA ALA A 117 34.40 35.39 -2.32
C ALA A 117 34.77 36.81 -1.85
N VAL A 118 33.77 37.67 -1.62
CA VAL A 118 33.98 39.03 -1.08
C VAL A 118 34.54 38.97 0.35
N ALA A 119 33.99 38.11 1.22
CA ALA A 119 34.48 37.94 2.58
C ALA A 119 35.94 37.42 2.59
N ALA A 120 36.28 36.48 1.71
CA ALA A 120 37.64 35.99 1.57
C ALA A 120 38.61 37.08 1.09
N ALA A 121 38.19 37.96 0.19
CA ALA A 121 38.99 39.10 -0.27
C ALA A 121 39.23 40.12 0.87
N GLN A 122 38.19 40.44 1.64
CA GLN A 122 38.31 41.32 2.81
C GLN A 122 39.23 40.73 3.88
N ALA A 123 39.10 39.43 4.18
CA ALA A 123 39.96 38.75 5.16
C ALA A 123 41.44 38.78 4.75
N ARG A 124 41.74 38.65 3.45
CA ARG A 124 43.11 38.79 2.91
C ARG A 124 43.64 40.22 3.08
N ALA A 125 42.84 41.23 2.77
CA ALA A 125 43.23 42.64 2.96
C ALA A 125 43.48 42.99 4.44
N THR A 126 42.67 42.46 5.36
CA THR A 126 42.86 42.64 6.81
C THR A 126 44.11 41.91 7.31
N ALA A 127 44.42 40.72 6.76
CA ALA A 127 45.64 39.98 7.10
C ALA A 127 46.91 40.68 6.60
N GLU A 128 46.84 41.38 5.46
CA GLU A 128 47.94 42.23 4.97
C GLU A 128 48.15 43.47 5.86
N GLN A 129 47.07 44.07 6.38
CA GLN A 129 47.16 45.16 7.36
C GLN A 129 47.70 44.69 8.73
N ALA A 130 47.45 43.43 9.11
CA ALA A 130 47.93 42.84 10.36
C ALA A 130 49.45 42.52 10.38
N HIS A 131 50.15 42.60 9.23
CA HIS A 131 51.60 42.40 9.14
C HIS A 131 52.44 43.50 9.82
N GLN A 132 51.81 44.53 10.41
CA GLN A 132 52.48 45.54 11.26
C GLN A 132 52.31 45.32 12.77
N ALA A 133 51.68 44.23 13.22
CA ALA A 133 51.55 43.92 14.65
C ALA A 133 52.81 43.20 15.21
N PRO A 134 53.31 43.55 16.42
CA PRO A 134 54.46 42.89 17.03
C PRO A 134 54.20 41.40 17.32
N GLN A 135 55.21 40.56 17.12
CA GLN A 135 55.11 39.11 17.32
C GLN A 135 54.75 38.75 18.78
N PRO A 136 53.80 37.82 19.02
CA PRO A 136 53.51 37.32 20.36
C PRO A 136 54.59 36.32 20.83
N GLN A 137 55.03 36.51 22.07
CA GLN A 137 55.99 35.64 22.77
C GLN A 137 55.42 34.23 23.03
N PRO A 138 56.26 33.18 23.09
CA PRO A 138 55.81 31.80 23.32
C PRO A 138 55.35 31.60 24.78
N GLN A 139 54.09 31.22 24.97
CA GLN A 139 53.57 30.78 26.27
C GLN A 139 53.87 29.29 26.53
N PRO A 140 54.16 28.87 27.78
CA PRO A 140 54.50 27.50 28.12
C PRO A 140 53.28 26.56 28.08
N GLN A 141 53.50 25.34 27.59
CA GLN A 141 52.51 24.27 27.49
C GLN A 141 52.03 23.79 28.87
N PRO A 142 50.72 23.67 29.14
CA PRO A 142 50.23 22.99 30.32
C PRO A 142 50.32 21.46 30.17
N GLN A 143 50.80 20.81 31.22
CA GLN A 143 51.04 19.37 31.34
C GLN A 143 49.74 18.54 31.31
N PRO A 144 49.79 17.26 30.89
CA PRO A 144 48.63 16.38 30.90
C PRO A 144 48.28 15.95 32.34
N VAL A 145 47.05 16.26 32.76
CA VAL A 145 46.50 15.79 34.04
C VAL A 145 46.07 14.32 33.89
N GLN A 146 46.66 13.44 34.69
CA GLN A 146 46.28 12.03 34.79
C GLN A 146 44.91 11.90 35.48
N GLN A 147 43.95 11.25 34.82
CA GLN A 147 42.67 10.91 35.46
C GLN A 147 42.83 9.66 36.34
N PRO A 148 42.23 9.60 37.54
CA PRO A 148 42.25 8.39 38.35
C PRO A 148 41.32 7.33 37.75
N PHE A 149 41.83 6.10 37.67
CA PHE A 149 41.12 4.90 37.26
C PHE A 149 40.08 4.51 38.33
N TYR A 150 38.80 4.76 38.04
CA TYR A 150 37.69 4.22 38.84
C TYR A 150 37.24 2.86 38.28
N GLY A 151 37.25 1.87 39.16
CA GLY A 151 36.92 0.48 38.88
C GLY A 151 35.46 0.25 38.48
N ALA A 152 35.26 -0.93 37.88
CA ALA A 152 33.97 -1.46 37.48
C ALA A 152 32.95 -1.50 38.64
N ALA A 153 31.75 -1.00 38.37
CA ALA A 153 30.54 -1.22 39.16
C ALA A 153 29.32 -1.28 38.20
N PRO A 154 28.26 -2.02 38.58
CA PRO A 154 27.48 -2.82 37.66
C PRO A 154 26.40 -2.05 36.89
N THR A 155 26.03 -2.63 35.75
CA THR A 155 24.94 -2.24 34.86
C THR A 155 23.61 -2.02 35.61
N PRO A 156 22.89 -0.91 35.40
CA PRO A 156 21.50 -0.78 35.86
C PRO A 156 20.60 -1.75 35.08
N GLN A 157 19.88 -2.61 35.80
CA GLN A 157 18.83 -3.47 35.25
C GLN A 157 17.64 -2.63 34.78
N GLN A 158 17.13 -2.90 33.57
CA GLN A 158 15.89 -2.31 33.06
C GLN A 158 14.69 -2.74 33.93
N PRO A 159 13.70 -1.85 34.18
CA PRO A 159 12.48 -2.21 34.89
C PRO A 159 11.70 -3.30 34.14
N GLN A 160 11.38 -4.39 34.82
CA GLN A 160 10.48 -5.43 34.33
C GLN A 160 9.07 -4.84 34.15
N GLN A 161 8.49 -5.02 32.96
CA GLN A 161 7.08 -4.71 32.71
C GLN A 161 6.17 -5.62 33.57
N PRO A 162 5.09 -5.10 34.17
CA PRO A 162 4.16 -5.90 34.96
C PRO A 162 3.51 -7.00 34.11
N GLN A 163 3.60 -8.25 34.57
CA GLN A 163 2.81 -9.35 34.04
C GLN A 163 1.33 -9.06 34.30
N GLN A 164 0.53 -9.00 33.23
CA GLN A 164 -0.93 -8.86 33.34
C GLN A 164 -1.53 -10.15 33.94
N PRO A 165 -2.40 -10.07 34.97
CA PRO A 165 -3.06 -11.23 35.54
C PRO A 165 -3.95 -11.92 34.50
N GLN A 166 -3.79 -13.24 34.34
CA GLN A 166 -4.73 -14.06 33.58
C GLN A 166 -6.09 -14.05 34.28
N ALA A 167 -7.11 -13.52 33.62
CA ALA A 167 -8.48 -13.52 34.13
C ALA A 167 -9.07 -14.94 34.05
N PRO A 168 -9.56 -15.51 35.17
CA PRO A 168 -10.45 -16.66 35.16
C PRO A 168 -11.83 -16.25 34.63
N TYR A 169 -12.46 -17.14 33.86
CA TYR A 169 -13.80 -17.10 33.25
C TYR A 169 -13.91 -16.71 31.77
N ALA A 170 -14.22 -17.74 30.99
CA ALA A 170 -14.76 -17.70 29.65
C ALA A 170 -16.28 -17.44 29.66
N PRO A 171 -16.77 -16.61 28.74
CA PRO A 171 -18.08 -16.81 28.12
C PRO A 171 -17.90 -17.54 26.78
N GLN A 172 -18.61 -18.66 26.59
CA GLN A 172 -18.66 -19.37 25.33
C GLN A 172 -19.22 -18.43 24.24
N ALA A 173 -18.40 -18.11 23.24
CA ALA A 173 -18.87 -17.38 22.06
C ALA A 173 -19.77 -18.30 21.21
N PRO A 174 -20.91 -17.80 20.70
CA PRO A 174 -21.86 -18.61 19.94
C PRO A 174 -21.20 -19.17 18.67
N GLU A 175 -21.36 -20.47 18.49
CA GLU A 175 -21.34 -21.28 17.26
C GLU A 175 -20.61 -20.65 16.05
N SER A 176 -19.53 -21.33 15.64
CA SER A 176 -18.78 -21.10 14.41
C SER A 176 -19.71 -21.16 13.19
N TYR A 177 -20.20 -19.99 12.74
CA TYR A 177 -20.90 -19.87 11.47
C TYR A 177 -19.93 -20.17 10.34
N GLY A 178 -20.16 -21.31 9.68
CA GLY A 178 -19.82 -21.61 8.29
C GLY A 178 -18.39 -21.25 7.86
N ASN A 179 -17.58 -22.28 7.62
CA ASN A 179 -16.33 -22.20 6.86
C ASN A 179 -16.45 -21.23 5.67
N GLN A 180 -16.05 -19.98 5.88
CA GLN A 180 -15.60 -19.11 4.80
C GLN A 180 -14.34 -19.78 4.29
N GLN A 181 -14.50 -20.61 3.26
CA GLN A 181 -13.40 -21.14 2.49
C GLN A 181 -12.60 -19.94 1.98
N ARG A 182 -11.57 -19.58 2.75
CA ARG A 182 -10.55 -18.62 2.36
C ARG A 182 -10.13 -19.04 0.97
N ARG A 183 -10.44 -18.21 -0.04
CA ARG A 183 -9.96 -18.39 -1.41
C ARG A 183 -8.46 -18.66 -1.28
N GLN A 184 -8.06 -19.89 -1.56
CA GLN A 184 -6.67 -20.30 -1.46
C GLN A 184 -5.93 -19.52 -2.54
N ARG A 185 -5.31 -18.41 -2.17
CA ARG A 185 -4.43 -17.64 -3.06
C ARG A 185 -3.39 -18.63 -3.59
N GLY A 186 -3.23 -18.73 -4.90
CA GLY A 186 -2.28 -19.65 -5.48
C GLY A 186 -0.86 -19.35 -4.99
N PRO A 187 0.04 -20.34 -5.08
CA PRO A 187 1.38 -20.22 -4.52
C PRO A 187 2.22 -19.10 -5.15
N TRP A 188 1.88 -18.67 -6.37
CA TRP A 188 2.61 -17.64 -7.10
C TRP A 188 2.29 -16.22 -6.61
N SER A 189 1.04 -15.99 -6.19
CA SER A 189 0.61 -14.75 -5.53
C SER A 189 1.05 -14.64 -4.06
N THR A 190 1.51 -15.74 -3.47
CA THR A 190 1.93 -15.82 -2.05
C THR A 190 3.44 -15.70 -1.87
N PHE A 191 4.24 -15.86 -2.92
CA PHE A 191 5.69 -15.72 -2.83
C PHE A 191 6.08 -14.25 -2.56
N PRO A 192 6.89 -13.94 -1.51
CA PRO A 192 7.23 -12.58 -1.11
C PRO A 192 8.29 -11.97 -2.04
N TYR A 193 7.94 -11.80 -3.31
CA TYR A 193 8.80 -11.27 -4.36
C TYR A 193 9.39 -9.88 -4.06
N PRO A 194 8.66 -8.92 -3.45
CA PRO A 194 9.22 -7.64 -3.05
C PRO A 194 10.36 -7.77 -2.04
N VAL A 195 10.26 -8.72 -1.09
CA VAL A 195 11.30 -8.98 -0.10
C VAL A 195 12.55 -9.54 -0.77
N PHE A 196 12.37 -10.43 -1.75
CA PHE A 196 13.46 -10.94 -2.57
C PHE A 196 14.14 -9.82 -3.38
N CYS A 197 13.37 -8.91 -3.98
CA CYS A 197 13.91 -7.78 -4.73
C CYS A 197 14.72 -6.82 -3.85
N VAL A 198 14.25 -6.53 -2.63
CA VAL A 198 14.99 -5.72 -1.65
C VAL A 198 16.31 -6.40 -1.27
N PHE A 199 16.28 -7.71 -1.01
CA PHE A 199 17.49 -8.47 -0.69
C PHE A 199 18.50 -8.48 -1.86
N ALA A 200 18.03 -8.76 -3.08
CA ALA A 200 18.86 -8.73 -4.29
C ALA A 200 19.43 -7.33 -4.56
N TYR A 201 18.64 -6.28 -4.33
CA TYR A 201 19.09 -4.88 -4.45
C TYR A 201 20.15 -4.54 -3.41
N MET A 202 20.00 -4.95 -2.16
CA MET A 202 21.03 -4.76 -1.13
C MET A 202 22.32 -5.50 -1.49
N VAL A 203 22.23 -6.73 -1.99
CA VAL A 203 23.40 -7.52 -2.41
C VAL A 203 24.10 -6.86 -3.59
N LEU A 204 23.37 -6.39 -4.61
CA LEU A 204 23.94 -5.66 -5.76
C LEU A 204 24.59 -4.32 -5.35
N GLY A 205 23.93 -3.56 -4.46
CA GLY A 205 24.45 -2.28 -3.98
C GLY A 205 25.75 -2.45 -3.17
N PHE A 206 25.82 -3.49 -2.34
CA PHE A 206 26.95 -3.72 -1.45
C PHE A 206 28.15 -4.42 -2.13
N LEU A 207 27.88 -5.32 -3.09
CA LEU A 207 28.94 -6.05 -3.80
C LEU A 207 29.47 -5.30 -5.04
N PHE A 208 28.60 -4.56 -5.74
CA PHE A 208 28.95 -3.93 -7.02
C PHE A 208 28.90 -2.40 -6.99
N GLY A 209 28.54 -1.77 -5.86
CA GLY A 209 28.47 -0.31 -5.73
C GLY A 209 27.42 0.35 -6.62
N TRP A 210 26.49 -0.44 -7.16
CA TRP A 210 25.63 -0.05 -8.27
C TRP A 210 24.26 0.41 -7.77
N TRP A 211 24.27 1.51 -7.03
CA TRP A 211 23.07 2.07 -6.41
C TRP A 211 22.12 2.72 -7.43
N HIS A 212 22.65 3.26 -8.53
CA HIS A 212 21.89 4.07 -9.48
C HIS A 212 21.24 3.33 -10.67
N PRO A 213 21.59 2.08 -11.05
CA PRO A 213 20.75 1.27 -11.94
C PRO A 213 19.90 0.22 -11.24
N GLY A 214 20.10 -0.02 -9.94
CA GLY A 214 19.40 -1.09 -9.21
C GLY A 214 17.90 -0.87 -9.00
N TRP A 215 17.39 0.36 -9.17
CA TRP A 215 15.96 0.68 -9.10
C TRP A 215 15.13 -0.04 -10.17
N ILE A 216 15.76 -0.50 -11.26
CA ILE A 216 15.09 -1.30 -12.30
C ILE A 216 14.52 -2.61 -11.71
N LEU A 217 15.09 -3.14 -10.62
CA LEU A 217 14.54 -4.30 -9.90
C LEU A 217 13.19 -4.03 -9.25
N PHE A 218 12.86 -2.78 -8.93
CA PHE A 218 11.54 -2.46 -8.37
C PHE A 218 10.47 -2.33 -9.45
N LEU A 219 10.87 -2.00 -10.69
CA LEU A 219 9.97 -1.99 -11.85
C LEU A 219 9.55 -3.40 -12.30
N THR A 220 10.25 -4.45 -11.86
CA THR A 220 9.82 -5.82 -12.14
C THR A 220 8.70 -6.28 -11.21
N ILE A 221 8.39 -5.54 -10.13
CA ILE A 221 7.34 -5.91 -9.17
C ILE A 221 5.94 -5.87 -9.82
N PRO A 222 5.51 -4.77 -10.49
CA PRO A 222 4.24 -4.76 -11.22
C PRO A 222 4.17 -5.85 -12.29
N LEU A 223 5.27 -6.05 -13.03
CA LEU A 223 5.34 -7.03 -14.12
C LEU A 223 5.25 -8.48 -13.60
N TYR A 224 5.91 -8.79 -12.49
CA TYR A 224 5.87 -10.11 -11.86
C TYR A 224 4.45 -10.48 -11.43
N TYR A 225 3.75 -9.57 -10.73
CA TYR A 225 2.40 -9.83 -10.28
C TYR A 225 1.39 -9.84 -11.43
N TRP A 226 1.63 -9.06 -12.48
CA TRP A 226 0.84 -9.11 -13.71
C TRP A 226 0.97 -10.47 -14.42
N ILE A 227 2.19 -10.98 -14.58
CA ILE A 227 2.43 -12.31 -15.19
C ILE A 227 1.88 -13.44 -14.30
N ALA A 228 2.08 -13.36 -12.99
CA ALA A 228 1.55 -14.34 -12.05
C ALA A 228 0.01 -14.38 -12.10
N HIS A 229 -0.64 -13.22 -12.22
CA HIS A 229 -2.09 -13.11 -12.38
C HIS A 229 -2.59 -13.75 -13.67
N ILE A 230 -1.88 -13.56 -14.79
CA ILE A 230 -2.23 -14.16 -16.09
C ILE A 230 -2.14 -15.69 -16.03
N ILE A 231 -1.04 -16.24 -15.50
CA ILE A 231 -0.82 -17.69 -15.43
C ILE A 231 -1.82 -18.35 -14.48
N GLU A 232 -2.17 -17.69 -13.36
CA GLU A 232 -3.12 -18.22 -12.37
C GLU A 232 -4.59 -18.18 -12.87
N ASN A 233 -4.86 -17.34 -13.87
CA ASN A 233 -6.17 -17.23 -14.53
C ASN A 233 -6.30 -18.11 -15.78
N ASP A 234 -5.21 -18.72 -16.29
CA ASP A 234 -5.28 -19.65 -17.43
C ASP A 234 -6.02 -20.94 -17.02
N PRO A 235 -7.08 -21.35 -17.76
CA PRO A 235 -7.82 -22.58 -17.48
C PRO A 235 -6.94 -23.85 -17.53
N ASN A 236 -5.85 -23.87 -18.30
CA ASN A 236 -4.92 -25.02 -18.36
C ASN A 236 -4.05 -25.18 -17.11
N TYR A 237 -3.72 -24.10 -16.39
CA TYR A 237 -2.94 -24.18 -15.15
C TYR A 237 -3.79 -24.75 -14.00
N ARG A 238 -5.10 -24.48 -14.00
CA ARG A 238 -6.04 -24.98 -12.99
C ARG A 238 -6.39 -26.46 -13.16
N SER A 239 -6.37 -27.01 -14.38
CA SER A 239 -6.71 -28.41 -14.64
C SER A 239 -5.60 -29.39 -14.24
N ASN A 240 -4.32 -29.00 -14.37
CA ASN A 240 -3.16 -29.83 -14.02
C ASN A 240 -2.88 -29.92 -12.51
N ARG A 241 -3.79 -29.41 -11.67
CA ARG A 241 -3.62 -29.24 -10.22
C ARG A 241 -4.69 -29.94 -9.38
N ARG A 242 -5.59 -30.69 -10.04
CA ARG A 242 -6.57 -31.57 -9.39
C ARG A 242 -6.02 -32.99 -9.27
#